data_AF-A0A7C4PMF8-F1
#
_entry.id   AF-A0A7C4PMF8-F1
#
_cell.length_a   1.000
_cell.length_b   1.000
_cell.length_c   1.000
_cell.angle_alpha   90.00
_cell.angle_beta   90.00
_cell.angle_gamma   90.00
#
_symmetry.space_group_name_H-M   'P 1'
#
loop_
_entity.id
_entity.type
_entity.pdbx_description
1 polymer ?
#
loop_
_entity_poly.entity_id
_entity_poly.type
_entity_poly.pdbx_seq_one_letter_code
_entity_poly.pdbx_strand_id
1 'polypeptide(L)'
;MRIRCLSCEALARMVYYCAALSPNIVDVEIVKLGLHNTPPYLRDTLQARIDDLEGAGYDAIVLGYGLCGKSTFGLKARQIPVVLPRAHDCITLFLGGRK
;
A
#
# COMPACT_ATOMS: atom_id res chain seq x y z
N MET A 1 14.21 7.28 -7.66
CA MET A 1 13.50 5.99 -7.85
C MET A 1 12.12 6.23 -8.42
N ARG A 2 11.54 5.23 -9.10
CA ARG A 2 10.14 5.18 -9.49
C ARG A 2 9.41 4.19 -8.58
N ILE A 3 8.42 4.69 -7.86
CA ILE A 3 7.71 3.96 -6.80
C ILE A 3 6.25 3.82 -7.19
N ARG A 4 5.70 2.60 -7.06
CA ARG A 4 4.25 2.40 -7.05
C ARG A 4 3.75 2.50 -5.61
N CYS A 5 2.76 3.34 -5.35
CA CYS A 5 2.08 3.35 -4.05
C CYS A 5 0.67 2.78 -4.18
N LEU A 6 0.38 1.65 -3.53
CA LEU A 6 -0.97 1.10 -3.43
C LEU A 6 -1.52 1.47 -2.04
N SER A 7 -2.58 2.26 -1.97
CA SER A 7 -3.07 2.77 -0.68
C SER A 7 -4.57 2.63 -0.50
N CYS A 8 -4.97 2.41 0.75
CA CYS A 8 -6.35 2.55 1.18
C CYS A 8 -6.82 3.99 0.95
N GLU A 9 -8.02 4.16 0.41
CA GLU A 9 -8.67 5.46 0.24
C GLU A 9 -8.72 6.30 1.52
N ALA A 10 -8.81 5.69 2.71
CA ALA A 10 -8.73 6.40 3.98
C ALA A 10 -7.44 7.23 4.16
N LEU A 11 -6.33 6.87 3.49
CA LEU A 11 -5.05 7.55 3.58
C LEU A 11 -4.76 8.45 2.38
N ALA A 12 -5.68 8.56 1.41
CA ALA A 12 -5.44 9.21 0.12
C ALA A 12 -4.82 10.61 0.26
N ARG A 13 -5.38 11.45 1.14
CA ARG A 13 -4.88 12.82 1.36
C ARG A 13 -3.42 12.85 1.82
N MET A 14 -3.04 11.98 2.76
CA MET A 14 -1.66 11.92 3.26
C MET A 14 -0.72 11.33 2.22
N VAL A 15 -1.13 10.27 1.51
CA VAL A 15 -0.30 9.66 0.47
C VAL A 15 -0.02 10.64 -0.66
N TYR A 16 -1.03 11.37 -1.14
CA TYR A 16 -0.80 12.40 -2.16
C TYR A 16 0.07 13.55 -1.65
N TYR A 17 -0.11 13.99 -0.40
CA TYR A 17 0.76 15.00 0.20
C TYR A 17 2.22 14.52 0.26
N CYS A 18 2.47 13.31 0.75
CA CYS A 18 3.82 12.74 0.79
C CYS A 18 4.41 12.52 -0.61
N ALA A 19 3.60 12.08 -1.58
CA ALA A 19 4.02 11.90 -2.96
C ALA A 19 4.47 13.23 -3.59
N ALA A 20 3.74 14.33 -3.35
CA ALA A 20 4.07 15.66 -3.86
C ALA A 20 5.37 16.23 -3.27
N LEU A 21 5.76 15.81 -2.07
CA LEU A 21 6.99 16.24 -1.40
C LEU A 21 8.17 15.27 -1.60
N SER A 22 7.93 14.12 -2.23
CA SER A 22 8.93 13.08 -2.40
C SER A 22 9.99 13.51 -3.43
N PRO A 23 11.28 13.21 -3.20
CA PRO A 23 12.31 13.36 -4.24
C PRO A 23 12.23 12.26 -5.32
N ASN A 24 11.34 11.27 -5.15
CA ASN A 24 11.11 10.16 -6.08
C ASN A 24 9.81 10.35 -6.88
N ILE A 25 9.73 9.71 -8.05
CA ILE A 25 8.48 9.63 -8.82
C ILE A 25 7.58 8.62 -8.12
N VAL A 26 6.38 9.03 -7.71
CA VAL A 26 5.43 8.18 -6.98
C VAL A 26 4.11 8.08 -7.75
N ASP A 27 3.87 6.92 -8.36
CA ASP A 27 2.63 6.60 -9.06
C ASP A 27 1.62 6.02 -8.04
N VAL A 28 0.70 6.87 -7.55
CA VAL A 28 -0.28 6.50 -6.53
C VAL A 28 -1.50 5.81 -7.14
N GLU A 29 -1.91 4.69 -6.54
CA GLU A 29 -3.19 4.03 -6.77
C GLU A 29 -3.99 3.98 -5.47
N ILE A 30 -5.20 4.51 -5.54
CA ILE A 30 -6.14 4.44 -4.44
C ILE A 30 -7.07 3.25 -4.65
N VAL A 31 -7.06 2.36 -3.68
CA VAL A 31 -8.00 1.24 -3.59
C VAL A 31 -9.15 1.66 -2.69
N LYS A 32 -10.37 1.41 -3.17
CA LYS A 32 -11.62 1.81 -2.54
C LYS A 32 -11.69 1.45 -1.04
N LEU A 33 -12.28 2.35 -0.25
CA LEU A 33 -12.51 2.12 1.17
C LEU A 33 -13.43 0.92 1.40
N GLY A 34 -13.23 0.24 2.53
CA GLY A 34 -14.12 -0.82 3.01
C GLY A 34 -13.71 -2.25 2.63
N LEU A 35 -12.73 -2.44 1.73
CA LEU A 35 -12.25 -3.79 1.39
C LEU A 35 -11.66 -4.55 2.59
N HIS A 36 -11.19 -3.85 3.63
CA HIS A 36 -10.70 -4.47 4.86
C HIS A 36 -11.79 -5.22 5.64
N ASN A 37 -13.08 -4.99 5.34
CA ASN A 37 -14.19 -5.77 5.90
C ASN A 37 -14.19 -7.22 5.37
N THR A 38 -13.44 -7.51 4.31
CA THR A 38 -13.29 -8.84 3.73
C THR A 38 -11.81 -9.13 3.49
N PRO A 39 -11.03 -9.49 4.54
CA PRO A 39 -9.57 -9.56 4.45
C PRO A 39 -9.00 -10.48 3.36
N PRO A 40 -9.55 -11.67 3.07
CA PRO A 40 -9.08 -12.49 1.96
C PRO A 40 -9.24 -11.77 0.61
N TYR A 41 -10.39 -11.13 0.40
CA TYR A 41 -10.65 -10.38 -0.83
C TYR A 41 -9.70 -9.20 -1.00
N LEU A 42 -9.41 -8.45 0.08
CA LEU A 42 -8.41 -7.39 0.02
C LEU A 42 -7.01 -7.94 -0.27
N ARG A 43 -6.63 -9.08 0.32
CA ARG A 43 -5.34 -9.73 0.03
C ARG A 43 -5.22 -10.07 -1.46
N ASP A 44 -6.22 -10.73 -2.02
CA ASP A 44 -6.21 -11.15 -3.43
C ASP A 44 -6.18 -9.92 -4.36
N THR A 45 -6.94 -8.88 -4.01
CA THR A 45 -6.99 -7.60 -4.71
C THR A 45 -5.62 -6.90 -4.73
N LEU A 46 -4.89 -6.90 -3.61
CA LEU A 46 -3.55 -6.32 -3.50
C LEU A 46 -2.51 -7.20 -4.20
N GLN A 47 -2.61 -8.51 -4.09
CA GLN A 47 -1.69 -9.44 -4.75
C GLN A 47 -1.79 -9.32 -6.27
N ALA A 48 -3.00 -9.26 -6.83
CA ALA A 48 -3.20 -9.08 -8.27
C ALA A 48 -2.51 -7.80 -8.77
N ARG A 49 -2.67 -6.68 -8.04
CA ARG A 49 -1.97 -5.42 -8.37
C ARG A 49 -0.46 -5.53 -8.29
N ILE A 50 0.08 -6.26 -7.31
CA ILE A 50 1.52 -6.50 -7.20
C ILE A 50 2.01 -7.31 -8.41
N ASP A 51 1.26 -8.33 -8.80
CA ASP A 51 1.58 -9.21 -9.91
C ASP A 51 1.55 -8.46 -11.25
N ASP A 52 0.56 -7.58 -11.45
CA ASP A 52 0.41 -6.75 -12.66
C ASP A 52 1.54 -5.73 -12.89
N LEU A 53 2.39 -5.49 -11.87
CA LEU A 53 3.49 -4.53 -11.96
C LEU A 53 4.81 -5.18 -12.39
N GLU A 54 4.86 -6.50 -12.55
CA GLU A 54 6.06 -7.17 -13.05
C GLU A 54 6.48 -6.60 -14.42
N GLY A 55 7.76 -6.25 -14.56
CA GLY A 55 8.30 -5.65 -15.79
C GLY A 55 7.92 -4.18 -16.03
N ALA A 56 7.13 -3.55 -15.16
CA ALA A 56 6.68 -2.16 -15.34
C ALA A 56 7.75 -1.09 -14.98
N GLY A 57 8.96 -1.52 -14.58
CA GLY A 57 10.10 -0.63 -14.32
C GLY A 57 10.00 0.17 -13.02
N TYR A 58 9.33 -0.37 -12.00
CA TYR A 58 9.32 0.20 -10.65
C TYR A 58 10.45 -0.36 -9.80
N ASP A 59 11.05 0.51 -8.98
CA ASP A 59 12.10 0.14 -8.02
C ASP A 59 11.50 -0.45 -6.73
N ALA A 60 10.28 -0.04 -6.36
CA ALA A 60 9.59 -0.49 -5.15
C ALA A 60 8.07 -0.33 -5.24
N ILE A 61 7.35 -1.18 -4.50
CA ILE A 61 5.92 -1.05 -4.22
C ILE A 61 5.75 -0.68 -2.75
N VAL A 62 5.19 0.49 -2.46
CA VAL A 62 4.89 0.94 -1.09
C VAL A 62 3.41 0.77 -0.81
N LEU A 63 3.08 0.08 0.28
CA LEU A 63 1.71 -0.12 0.72
C LEU A 63 1.28 0.95 1.72
N GLY A 64 0.33 1.79 1.36
CA GLY A 64 -0.40 2.65 2.29
C GLY A 64 -1.48 1.87 3.03
N TYR A 65 -1.05 0.86 3.80
CA TYR A 65 -1.89 -0.09 4.54
C TYR A 65 -1.19 -0.56 5.81
N GLY A 66 -1.96 -0.80 6.88
CA GLY A 66 -1.51 -1.65 8.00
C GLY A 66 -1.81 -3.13 7.76
N LEU A 67 -1.79 -3.95 8.81
CA LEU A 67 -2.21 -5.35 8.73
C LEU A 67 -3.70 -5.52 8.37
N CYS A 68 -4.57 -4.60 8.77
CA CYS A 68 -6.00 -4.52 8.42
C CYS A 68 -6.70 -5.88 8.49
N GLY A 69 -6.79 -6.48 9.67
CA GLY A 69 -7.38 -7.82 9.83
C GLY A 69 -6.58 -8.95 9.16
N LYS A 70 -5.26 -8.78 9.01
CA LYS A 70 -4.33 -9.68 8.29
C LYS A 70 -4.53 -9.71 6.76
N SER A 71 -5.11 -8.67 6.18
CA SER A 71 -5.25 -8.52 4.72
C SER A 71 -3.89 -8.46 4.02
N THR A 72 -2.90 -7.77 4.60
CA THR A 72 -1.54 -7.67 4.02
C THR A 72 -0.62 -8.82 4.43
N PHE A 73 -1.05 -9.68 5.36
CA PHE A 73 -0.30 -10.88 5.74
C PHE A 73 -0.31 -11.89 4.59
N GLY A 74 0.86 -12.42 4.23
CA GLY A 74 1.00 -13.42 3.17
C GLY A 74 1.09 -12.86 1.75
N LEU A 75 1.11 -11.53 1.58
CA LEU A 75 1.46 -10.90 0.32
C LEU A 75 2.88 -11.31 -0.07
N LYS A 76 3.08 -11.59 -1.36
CA LYS A 76 4.37 -11.98 -1.92
C LYS A 76 4.94 -10.84 -2.72
N ALA A 77 6.10 -10.35 -2.29
CA ALA A 77 6.95 -9.54 -3.15
C ALA A 77 7.42 -10.45 -4.30
N ARG A 78 7.13 -10.02 -5.53
CA ARG A 78 7.59 -10.70 -6.73
C ARG A 78 9.03 -10.29 -7.02
N GLN A 79 9.30 -9.77 -8.22
CA GLN A 79 10.61 -9.21 -8.58
C GLN A 79 10.84 -7.83 -7.98
N ILE A 80 9.75 -7.10 -7.64
CA ILE A 80 9.81 -5.76 -7.08
C ILE A 80 9.62 -5.84 -5.55
N PRO A 81 10.49 -5.23 -4.74
CA PRO A 81 10.35 -5.25 -3.30
C PRO A 81 9.07 -4.53 -2.86
N VAL A 82 8.35 -5.16 -1.93
CA VAL A 82 7.14 -4.62 -1.31
C VAL A 82 7.48 -4.09 0.08
N VAL A 83 7.23 -2.80 0.30
CA VAL A 83 7.45 -2.09 1.57
C VAL A 83 6.10 -1.86 2.25
N LEU A 84 5.97 -2.36 3.48
CA LEU A 84 4.78 -2.20 4.31
C LEU A 84 5.15 -1.47 5.60
N PRO A 85 4.38 -0.46 6.02
CA PRO A 85 4.59 0.18 7.31
C PRO A 85 4.20 -0.77 8.46
N ARG A 86 4.94 -0.69 9.57
CA ARG A 86 4.66 -1.48 10.76
C ARG A 86 3.45 -0.92 11.52
N ALA A 87 2.24 -1.27 11.10
CA ALA A 87 0.99 -0.82 11.72
C ALA A 87 -0.07 -1.93 11.76
N HIS A 88 -0.97 -1.88 12.75
CA HIS A 88 -2.07 -2.84 12.83
C HIS A 88 -3.15 -2.61 11.78
N ASP A 89 -3.41 -1.36 11.43
CA ASP A 89 -4.45 -0.99 10.47
C ASP A 89 -4.17 0.41 9.90
N CYS A 90 -5.03 0.84 8.97
CA CYS A 90 -4.95 2.18 8.40
C CYS A 90 -5.31 3.28 9.42
N ILE A 91 -6.06 2.98 10.49
CA ILE A 91 -6.38 3.96 11.53
C ILE A 91 -5.11 4.32 12.31
N THR A 92 -4.30 3.33 12.68
CA THR A 92 -2.99 3.49 13.33
C THR A 92 -2.06 4.38 12.50
N LEU A 93 -2.07 4.21 11.17
CA LEU A 93 -1.30 5.06 10.25
C LEU A 93 -1.86 6.48 10.18
N PHE A 94 -3.19 6.62 10.15
CA PHE A 94 -3.85 7.91 9.97
C PHE A 94 -3.73 8.82 11.20
N LEU A 95 -3.98 8.29 12.38
CA LEU A 95 -3.95 9.06 13.61
C LEU A 95 -2.53 9.25 14.14
N GLY A 96 -1.59 8.40 13.71
CA GLY A 96 -0.31 8.25 14.37
C GLY A 96 -0.50 7.59 15.74
N GLY A 97 0.45 6.74 16.15
CA GLY A 97 0.28 6.03 17.41
C GLY A 97 1.15 4.80 17.52
N ARG A 98 2.46 5.02 17.52
CA ARG A 98 3.45 4.11 18.13
C ARG A 98 4.74 4.88 18.37
N LYS A 99 5.13 4.94 19.63
CA LYS A 99 6.54 4.97 20.02
C LYS A 99 7.10 3.56 19.87
#